data_AF-A0A6A6E062-F1
#
_entry.id   AF-A0A6A6E062-F1
#
_cell.length_a   1.000
_cell.length_b   1.000
_cell.length_c   1.000
_cell.angle_alpha   90.00
_cell.angle_beta   90.00
_cell.angle_gamma   90.00
#
_symmetry.space_group_name_H-M   'P 1'
#
loop_
_entity.id
_entity.type
_entity.pdbx_description
1 polymer ?
#
loop_
_entity_poly.entity_id
_entity_poly.type
_entity_poly.pdbx_seq_one_letter_code
_entity_poly.pdbx_strand_id
1 'polypeptide(L)'
;AETTRRELSPATRGYIIGALEAGASAAQVATSKSLKPDTVRLTYRKRDDKPHQESRPRSGGLKSYSIRDERRVVRFVRANPKATWKSTMAGPNLDFSKRTYQSICEAYNITN
;
A
#
# COMPACT_ATOMS: atom_id res chain seq x y z
N ALA A 1 7.72 14.65 22.72
CA ALA A 1 7.71 13.17 22.68
C ALA A 1 7.63 12.75 21.22
N GLU A 2 8.64 12.03 20.76
CA GLU A 2 8.75 11.54 19.39
C GLU A 2 7.62 10.54 19.10
N THR A 3 6.61 10.96 18.35
CA THR A 3 5.43 10.14 18.04
C THR A 3 5.66 9.38 16.74
N THR A 4 6.69 8.52 16.70
CA THR A 4 6.79 7.54 15.63
C THR A 4 5.63 6.56 15.80
N ARG A 5 4.62 6.66 14.92
CA ARG A 5 3.49 5.71 14.85
C ARG A 5 4.04 4.34 14.39
N ARG A 6 4.70 3.62 15.30
CA ARG A 6 5.26 2.29 15.05
C ARG A 6 4.13 1.26 15.15
N GLU A 7 4.07 0.39 14.16
CA GLU A 7 3.11 -0.70 14.18
C GLU A 7 3.50 -1.74 15.25
N LEU A 8 2.50 -2.38 15.86
CA LEU A 8 2.73 -3.51 16.76
C LEU A 8 3.41 -4.65 15.99
N SER A 9 4.33 -5.35 16.65
CA SER A 9 4.88 -6.59 16.10
C SER A 9 3.83 -7.70 16.13
N PRO A 10 3.93 -8.70 15.24
CA PRO A 10 3.06 -9.89 15.29
C PRO A 10 3.10 -10.60 16.65
N ALA A 11 4.28 -10.69 17.27
CA ALA A 11 4.46 -11.28 18.59
C ALA A 11 3.67 -10.52 19.68
N THR A 12 3.72 -9.19 19.67
CA THR A 12 2.94 -8.38 20.63
C THR A 12 1.43 -8.53 20.42
N ARG A 13 0.98 -8.65 19.16
CA ARG A 13 -0.43 -8.91 18.85
C ARG A 13 -0.89 -10.30 19.30
N GLY A 14 -0.07 -11.33 19.07
CA GLY A 14 -0.31 -12.69 19.55
C GLY A 14 -0.42 -12.75 21.07
N TYR A 15 0.47 -12.04 21.78
CA TYR A 15 0.38 -11.91 23.24
C TYR A 15 -0.93 -11.27 23.69
N ILE A 16 -1.36 -10.17 23.05
CA ILE A 16 -2.62 -9.50 23.37
C ILE A 16 -3.81 -10.46 23.23
N ILE A 17 -3.87 -11.21 22.13
CA ILE A 17 -4.97 -12.14 21.84
C ILE A 17 -4.99 -13.26 22.87
N GLY A 18 -3.85 -13.94 23.07
CA GLY A 18 -3.78 -15.04 24.04
C GLY A 18 -4.08 -14.61 25.48
N ALA A 19 -3.65 -13.43 25.89
CA ALA A 19 -3.94 -12.91 27.23
C ALA A 19 -5.44 -12.61 27.43
N LEU A 20 -6.11 -12.04 26.43
CA LEU A 20 -7.56 -11.77 26.49
C LEU A 20 -8.38 -13.06 26.43
N GLU A 21 -7.98 -14.04 25.63
CA GLU A 21 -8.61 -15.36 25.57
C GLU A 21 -8.44 -16.14 26.89
N ALA A 22 -7.33 -15.93 27.60
CA ALA A 22 -7.10 -16.45 28.95
C ALA A 22 -7.85 -15.67 30.06
N GLY A 23 -8.66 -14.67 29.70
CA GLY A 23 -9.51 -13.92 30.64
C GLY A 23 -8.85 -12.69 31.29
N ALA A 24 -7.65 -12.29 30.87
CA ALA A 24 -7.05 -11.05 31.36
C ALA A 24 -7.83 -9.82 30.89
N SER A 25 -7.90 -8.78 31.71
CA SER A 25 -8.55 -7.53 31.29
C SER A 25 -7.67 -6.73 30.32
N ALA A 26 -8.29 -5.98 29.41
CA ALA A 26 -7.57 -5.11 28.49
C ALA A 26 -6.67 -4.07 29.21
N ALA A 27 -7.06 -3.65 30.42
CA ALA A 27 -6.26 -2.75 31.24
C ALA A 27 -4.98 -3.41 31.76
N GLN A 28 -5.04 -4.65 32.24
CA GLN A 28 -3.86 -5.41 32.66
C GLN A 28 -2.89 -5.63 31.50
N VAL A 29 -3.41 -6.02 30.33
CA VAL A 29 -2.59 -6.21 29.13
C VAL A 29 -1.92 -4.90 28.69
N ALA A 30 -2.67 -3.79 28.70
CA ALA A 30 -2.16 -2.46 28.37
C ALA A 30 -1.00 -2.06 29.27
N THR A 31 -1.13 -2.23 30.59
CA THR A 31 -0.06 -1.96 31.55
C THR A 31 1.16 -2.86 31.31
N SER A 32 0.95 -4.17 31.11
CA SER A 32 2.04 -5.14 30.92
C SER A 32 2.90 -4.91 29.67
N LYS A 33 2.32 -4.35 28.60
CA LYS A 33 3.00 -4.08 27.33
C LYS A 33 3.21 -2.59 27.06
N SER A 34 2.92 -1.73 28.04
CA SER A 34 2.99 -0.27 27.91
C SER A 34 2.24 0.26 26.68
N LEU A 35 1.06 -0.29 26.43
CA LEU A 35 0.17 0.08 25.31
C LEU A 35 -1.00 0.90 25.81
N LYS A 36 -1.63 1.66 24.91
CA LYS A 36 -2.94 2.28 25.22
C LYS A 36 -4.03 1.20 25.30
N PRO A 37 -4.97 1.27 26.25
CA PRO A 37 -6.09 0.32 26.34
C PRO A 37 -6.88 0.19 25.04
N ASP A 38 -7.05 1.28 24.31
CA ASP A 38 -7.76 1.28 23.02
C ASP A 38 -7.00 0.52 21.93
N THR A 39 -5.67 0.54 21.95
CA THR A 39 -4.85 -0.27 21.05
C THR A 39 -5.08 -1.76 21.30
N VAL A 40 -5.16 -2.17 22.57
CA VAL A 40 -5.42 -3.57 22.97
C VAL A 40 -6.80 -4.00 22.47
N ARG A 41 -7.84 -3.22 22.78
CA ARG A 41 -9.23 -3.48 22.33
C ARG A 41 -9.34 -3.54 20.81
N LEU A 42 -8.75 -2.57 20.11
CA LEU A 42 -8.78 -2.51 18.65
C LEU A 42 -8.07 -3.70 18.02
N THR A 43 -6.93 -4.11 18.58
CA THR A 43 -6.16 -5.27 18.11
C THR A 43 -6.98 -6.54 18.25
N TYR A 44 -7.59 -6.76 19.42
CA TYR A 44 -8.43 -7.92 19.67
C TYR A 44 -9.68 -7.96 18.77
N ARG A 45 -10.32 -6.81 18.54
CA ARG A 45 -11.49 -6.70 17.65
C ARG A 45 -11.16 -7.03 16.19
N LYS A 46 -9.93 -6.72 15.74
CA LYS A 46 -9.47 -6.95 14.36
C LYS A 46 -8.63 -8.22 14.20
N ARG A 47 -8.69 -9.14 15.17
CA ARG A 47 -7.85 -10.35 15.16
C ARG A 47 -8.14 -11.24 13.96
N ASP A 48 -9.41 -11.35 13.57
CA ASP A 48 -9.84 -12.20 12.45
C ASP A 48 -9.48 -11.59 11.08
N ASP A 49 -9.31 -10.26 11.01
CA ASP A 49 -8.90 -9.56 9.79
C ASP A 49 -7.40 -9.71 9.50
N LYS A 50 -6.59 -10.21 10.44
CA LYS A 50 -5.12 -10.17 10.36
C LYS A 50 -4.55 -11.58 10.32
N PRO A 51 -4.44 -12.21 9.14
CA PRO A 51 -3.74 -13.48 9.02
C PRO A 51 -2.31 -13.32 9.56
N HIS A 52 -1.86 -14.30 10.36
CA HIS A 52 -0.55 -14.30 11.02
C HIS A 52 -0.23 -13.07 11.90
N GLN A 53 -1.25 -12.31 12.30
CA GLN A 53 -1.09 -11.10 13.11
C GLN A 53 -0.23 -10.00 12.45
N GLU A 54 -0.15 -10.03 11.12
CA GLU A 54 0.60 -9.05 10.36
C GLU A 54 -0.22 -7.78 10.07
N SER A 55 0.49 -6.70 9.78
CA SER A 55 -0.15 -5.50 9.25
C SER A 55 -0.45 -5.70 7.77
N ARG A 56 -1.68 -5.39 7.36
CA ARG A 56 -2.00 -5.32 5.93
C ARG A 56 -1.31 -4.09 5.34
N PRO A 57 -0.71 -4.18 4.14
CA PRO A 57 -0.19 -3.02 3.46
C PRO A 57 -1.31 -2.01 3.22
N ARG A 58 -0.99 -0.72 3.26
CA ARG A 58 -1.96 0.32 2.88
C ARG A 58 -2.27 0.15 1.39
N SER A 59 -3.55 0.25 1.04
CA SER A 59 -3.92 0.38 -0.37
C SER A 59 -3.23 1.62 -0.93
N GLY A 60 -2.45 1.44 -1.99
CA GLY A 60 -1.88 2.56 -2.73
C GLY A 60 -2.99 3.46 -3.29
N GLY A 61 -2.65 4.71 -3.58
CA GLY A 61 -3.55 5.60 -4.31
C GLY A 61 -3.84 5.06 -5.71
N LEU A 62 -5.00 5.43 -6.26
CA LEU A 62 -5.32 5.12 -7.66
C LEU A 62 -4.29 5.78 -8.58
N LYS A 63 -3.91 5.08 -9.64
CA LYS A 63 -3.05 5.64 -10.70
C LYS A 63 -3.81 6.76 -11.42
N SER A 64 -3.09 7.78 -11.88
CA SER A 64 -3.67 8.87 -12.69
C SER A 64 -4.09 8.45 -14.10
N TYR A 65 -3.77 7.23 -14.51
CA TYR A 65 -4.06 6.69 -15.84
C TYR A 65 -4.76 5.33 -15.72
N SER A 66 -5.61 5.02 -16.70
CA SER A 66 -6.27 3.72 -16.76
C SER A 66 -5.36 2.65 -17.38
N ILE A 67 -5.69 1.38 -17.16
CA ILE A 67 -5.03 0.24 -17.83
C ILE A 67 -5.16 0.37 -19.37
N ARG A 68 -6.26 0.94 -19.86
CA ARG A 68 -6.46 1.17 -21.30
C ARG A 68 -5.44 2.16 -21.84
N ASP A 69 -5.16 3.21 -21.09
CA ASP A 69 -4.20 4.25 -21.47
C ASP A 69 -2.77 3.70 -21.47
N GLU A 70 -2.42 2.94 -20.43
CA GLU A 70 -1.15 2.19 -20.35
C GLU A 70 -0.94 1.32 -21.59
N ARG A 71 -1.96 0.53 -21.98
CA ARG A 71 -1.91 -0.31 -23.19
C ARG A 71 -1.82 0.47 -24.49
N ARG A 72 -2.34 1.69 -24.55
CA ARG A 72 -2.25 2.56 -25.73
C ARG A 72 -0.84 3.10 -25.88
N VAL A 73 -0.25 3.61 -24.80
CA VAL A 73 1.15 4.07 -24.76
C VAL A 73 2.08 2.94 -25.21
N VAL A 74 2.00 1.78 -24.56
CA VAL A 74 2.91 0.66 -24.84
C VAL A 74 2.82 0.21 -26.30
N ARG A 75 1.60 0.12 -26.85
CA ARG A 75 1.41 -0.22 -28.27
C ARG A 75 1.98 0.84 -29.21
N PHE A 76 1.74 2.11 -28.93
CA PHE A 76 2.22 3.20 -29.78
C PHE A 76 3.74 3.26 -29.81
N VAL A 77 4.41 3.18 -28.64
CA VAL A 77 5.87 3.25 -28.56
C VAL A 77 6.52 2.00 -29.17
N ARG A 78 5.91 0.82 -29.03
CA ARG A 78 6.41 -0.39 -29.71
C ARG A 78 6.29 -0.31 -31.23
N ALA A 79 5.22 0.28 -31.74
CA ALA A 79 5.04 0.51 -33.18
C ALA A 79 5.96 1.62 -33.70
N ASN A 80 6.31 2.60 -32.86
CA ASN A 80 7.12 3.75 -33.21
C ASN A 80 8.26 3.95 -32.18
N PRO A 81 9.34 3.16 -32.24
CA PRO A 81 10.39 3.19 -31.22
C PRO A 81 11.08 4.55 -31.04
N LYS A 82 11.10 5.37 -32.09
CA LYS A 82 11.68 6.73 -32.10
C LYS A 82 10.66 7.82 -31.75
N ALA A 83 9.41 7.47 -31.46
CA ALA A 83 8.40 8.45 -31.12
C ALA A 83 8.78 9.17 -29.82
N THR A 84 8.65 10.48 -29.78
CA THR A 84 8.84 11.26 -28.56
C THR A 84 7.56 11.26 -27.73
N TRP A 85 7.67 11.63 -26.45
CA TRP A 85 6.51 11.92 -25.59
C TRP A 85 5.46 12.80 -26.29
N LYS A 86 5.89 13.87 -26.98
CA LYS A 86 4.97 14.78 -27.70
C LYS A 86 4.17 14.04 -28.77
N SER A 87 4.82 13.22 -29.59
CA SER A 87 4.12 12.44 -30.62
C SER A 87 3.20 11.37 -30.03
N THR A 88 3.57 10.76 -28.91
CA THR A 88 2.73 9.75 -28.24
C THR A 88 1.48 10.38 -27.62
N MET A 89 1.56 11.62 -27.14
CA MET A 89 0.42 12.34 -26.58
C MET A 89 -0.45 13.02 -27.66
N ALA A 90 0.06 13.22 -28.87
CA ALA A 90 -0.68 13.85 -29.96
C ALA A 90 -1.74 12.94 -30.61
N GLY A 91 -1.58 11.61 -30.50
CA GLY A 91 -2.46 10.65 -31.16
C GLY A 91 -3.70 10.27 -30.34
N PRO A 92 -3.55 9.78 -29.09
CA PRO A 92 -4.66 9.42 -28.22
C PRO A 92 -4.95 10.53 -27.21
N ASN A 93 -6.22 10.71 -26.82
CA ASN A 93 -6.65 11.56 -25.69
C ASN A 93 -6.11 11.03 -24.35
N LEU A 94 -4.79 11.03 -24.19
CA LEU A 94 -4.07 10.70 -22.97
C LEU A 94 -3.86 12.00 -22.22
N ASP A 95 -4.19 12.00 -20.93
CA ASP A 95 -4.00 13.16 -20.07
C ASP A 95 -3.21 12.74 -18.82
N PHE A 96 -1.89 12.73 -18.95
CA PHE A 96 -0.99 12.53 -17.81
C PHE A 96 0.39 13.13 -18.09
N SER A 97 1.13 13.35 -17.00
CA SER A 97 2.43 14.01 -17.04
C SER A 97 3.50 13.22 -17.81
N LYS A 98 4.54 13.91 -18.30
CA LYS A 98 5.73 13.28 -18.89
C LYS A 98 6.38 12.27 -17.94
N ARG A 99 6.39 12.52 -16.63
CA ARG A 99 6.96 11.58 -15.65
C ARG A 99 6.13 10.29 -15.57
N THR A 100 4.82 10.40 -15.66
CA THR A 100 3.90 9.25 -15.72
C THR A 100 4.17 8.42 -16.98
N TYR A 101 4.33 9.06 -18.14
CA TYR A 101 4.73 8.40 -19.39
C TYR A 101 6.05 7.63 -19.24
N GLN A 102 7.08 8.28 -18.68
CA GLN A 102 8.39 7.64 -18.45
C GLN A 102 8.28 6.46 -17.48
N SER A 103 7.53 6.61 -16.39
CA SER A 103 7.30 5.53 -15.43
C SER A 103 6.57 4.33 -16.07
N ILE A 104 5.62 4.58 -16.99
CA ILE A 104 5.00 3.51 -17.78
C ILE A 104 6.05 2.83 -18.67
N CYS A 105 6.88 3.59 -19.39
CA CYS A 105 7.90 2.99 -20.27
C CYS A 105 8.94 2.18 -19.49
N GLU A 106 9.42 2.70 -18.35
CA GLU A 106 10.31 2.03 -17.40
C GLU A 106 9.73 0.69 -16.93
N ALA A 107 8.45 0.65 -16.56
CA ALA A 107 7.78 -0.56 -16.10
C ALA A 107 7.71 -1.68 -17.17
N TYR A 108 7.79 -1.33 -18.46
CA TYR A 108 7.79 -2.28 -19.58
C TYR A 108 9.18 -2.47 -20.22
N ASN A 109 10.24 -1.94 -19.60
CA ASN A 109 11.61 -1.97 -20.15
C ASN A 109 11.72 -1.37 -21.55
N ILE A 110 10.99 -0.29 -21.81
CA ILE A 110 11.03 0.43 -23.08
C ILE A 110 11.93 1.65 -22.92
N THR A 111 13.02 1.70 -23.68
CA THR A 111 13.93 2.85 -23.72
C THR A 111 13.44 3.83 -24.78
N ASN A 112 12.92 4.99 -24.34
CA ASN A 112 12.36 6.04 -25.20
C ASN A 112 12.66 7.44 -24.66
#